data_AF-A0A517YBF0-F1
#
_entry.id   AF-A0A517YBF0-F1
#
_cell.length_a   1.000
_cell.length_b   1.000
_cell.length_c   1.000
_cell.angle_alpha   90.00
_cell.angle_beta   90.00
_cell.angle_gamma   90.00
#
_symmetry.space_group_name_H-M   'P 1'
#
loop_
_entity.id
_entity.type
_entity.pdbx_description
1 polymer ?
#
loop_
_entity_poly.entity_id
_entity_poly.type
_entity_poly.pdbx_seq_one_letter_code
_entity_poly.pdbx_strand_id
1 'polypeptide(L)'
;MLNRLKQFSFFANFLLLLITLTGCLKTSANGVSTGAVTWVTTTADPVPGIHEGTVNVVTLKHGPPQGVKLVFWGDRSSGKSHGSGSATGASAEGELLEAGQPLAKFRCETKNGTDATITIEGQTFDSKDGSLFLISTQDDKPQVKQLKIDVNKFPTQTQQIQQYPEDHPEVKEFFTAAHRQAAANPPEHR
;
A
#
# COMPACT_ATOMS: atom_id res chain seq x y z
N MET A 1 61.47 47.09 -20.74
CA MET A 1 60.43 47.18 -21.80
C MET A 1 59.12 46.80 -21.16
N LEU A 2 58.27 47.79 -20.85
CA LEU A 2 56.99 48.09 -21.54
C LEU A 2 55.96 46.95 -21.34
N ASN A 3 54.74 47.12 -20.85
CA ASN A 3 53.89 48.32 -20.81
C ASN A 3 52.58 48.02 -20.03
N ARG A 4 52.06 49.04 -19.31
CA ARG A 4 50.63 49.44 -19.11
C ARG A 4 49.69 48.46 -18.37
N LEU A 5 49.03 48.76 -17.24
CA LEU A 5 48.42 49.97 -16.64
C LEU A 5 47.21 50.54 -17.40
N LYS A 6 46.09 50.64 -16.66
CA LYS A 6 44.72 51.15 -16.93
C LYS A 6 43.68 50.00 -16.99
N GLN A 7 42.51 50.04 -16.33
CA GLN A 7 41.69 51.20 -15.99
C GLN A 7 40.65 50.86 -14.90
N PHE A 8 40.41 51.82 -14.01
CA PHE A 8 39.27 51.93 -13.10
C PHE A 8 37.95 52.04 -13.88
N SER A 9 36.87 51.42 -13.40
CA SER A 9 35.53 52.02 -13.43
C SER A 9 34.64 51.41 -12.35
N PHE A 10 34.29 52.30 -11.43
CA PHE A 10 33.37 52.17 -10.32
C PHE A 10 31.99 52.51 -10.87
N PHE A 11 31.04 51.58 -10.89
CA PHE A 11 29.61 51.92 -10.93
C PHE A 11 28.84 50.93 -10.07
N ALA A 12 28.51 51.43 -8.88
CA ALA A 12 27.45 50.92 -8.04
C ALA A 12 26.14 50.90 -8.83
N ASN A 13 25.46 49.76 -8.87
CA ASN A 13 24.05 49.72 -9.23
C ASN A 13 23.33 48.70 -8.34
N PHE A 14 22.71 49.27 -7.32
CA PHE A 14 21.40 48.95 -6.78
C PHE A 14 21.01 47.47 -6.71
N LEU A 15 21.28 46.93 -5.53
CA LEU A 15 20.50 45.92 -4.81
C LEU A 15 19.00 46.00 -5.14
N LEU A 16 18.50 45.08 -5.98
CA LEU A 16 17.09 44.75 -6.06
C LEU A 16 16.89 43.40 -5.35
N LEU A 17 16.67 43.48 -4.03
CA LEU A 17 16.25 42.36 -3.20
C LEU A 17 14.79 42.04 -3.52
N LEU A 18 14.55 41.28 -4.59
CA LEU A 18 13.22 40.76 -4.88
C LEU A 18 13.00 39.52 -4.00
N ILE A 19 12.47 39.75 -2.80
CA ILE A 19 11.92 38.69 -1.94
C ILE A 19 10.66 38.18 -2.64
N THR A 20 10.81 37.27 -3.60
CA THR A 20 9.70 36.41 -3.98
C THR A 20 9.54 35.40 -2.86
N LEU A 21 8.69 35.75 -1.88
CA LEU A 21 7.94 34.76 -1.11
C LEU A 21 7.03 34.04 -2.11
N THR A 22 7.61 33.18 -2.94
CA THR A 22 6.87 32.10 -3.56
C THR A 22 6.49 31.20 -2.40
N GLY A 23 5.37 31.54 -1.77
CA GLY A 23 4.64 30.64 -0.90
C GLY A 23 4.58 29.34 -1.66
N CYS A 24 5.37 28.37 -1.21
CA CYS A 24 5.30 27.00 -1.66
C CYS A 24 3.92 26.56 -1.17
N LEU A 25 2.88 26.83 -1.97
CA LEU A 25 1.56 26.26 -1.85
C LEU A 25 1.78 24.77 -1.98
N LYS A 26 2.10 24.13 -0.85
CA LYS A 26 2.06 22.68 -0.70
C LYS A 26 0.59 22.35 -0.91
N THR A 27 0.24 22.03 -2.15
CA THR A 27 -1.01 21.40 -2.50
C THR A 27 -1.12 20.17 -1.62
N SER A 28 -1.86 20.30 -0.51
CA SER A 28 -2.25 19.18 0.32
C SER A 28 -3.29 18.44 -0.49
N ALA A 29 -2.83 17.56 -1.38
CA ALA A 29 -3.68 16.78 -2.25
C ALA A 29 -4.32 15.68 -1.38
N ASN A 30 -5.42 16.04 -0.71
CA ASN A 30 -6.30 15.07 -0.09
C ASN A 30 -6.76 14.09 -1.18
N GLY A 31 -6.66 12.80 -0.93
CA GLY A 31 -7.00 11.81 -1.94
C GLY A 31 -6.62 10.39 -1.57
N VAL A 32 -6.96 9.49 -2.47
CA VAL A 32 -6.62 8.07 -2.37
C VAL A 32 -5.96 7.65 -3.67
N SER A 33 -4.87 6.89 -3.59
CA SER A 33 -4.36 6.13 -4.73
C SER A 33 -4.45 4.65 -4.43
N THR A 34 -5.00 3.88 -5.36
CA THR A 34 -5.07 2.43 -5.28
C THR A 34 -4.28 1.81 -6.43
N GLY A 35 -3.70 0.64 -6.18
CA GLY A 35 -3.08 -0.21 -7.20
C GLY A 35 -3.31 -1.67 -6.84
N ALA A 36 -3.42 -2.53 -7.84
CA ALA A 36 -3.59 -3.96 -7.63
C ALA A 36 -2.64 -4.75 -8.53
N VAL A 37 -2.09 -5.83 -7.99
CA VAL A 37 -1.32 -6.82 -8.73
C VAL A 37 -1.94 -8.18 -8.46
N THR A 38 -2.27 -8.92 -9.50
CA THR A 38 -2.78 -10.29 -9.40
C THR A 38 -1.82 -11.25 -10.09
N TRP A 39 -1.78 -12.50 -9.64
CA TRP A 39 -1.02 -13.55 -10.29
C TRP A 39 -1.62 -14.92 -10.09
N VAL A 40 -1.24 -15.82 -10.99
CA VAL A 40 -1.45 -17.27 -10.93
C VAL A 40 -0.20 -17.91 -11.50
N THR A 41 0.37 -18.90 -10.83
CA THR A 41 1.49 -19.70 -11.31
C THR A 41 1.08 -21.17 -11.40
N THR A 42 1.57 -21.84 -12.44
CA THR A 42 1.27 -23.26 -12.65
C THR A 42 2.29 -24.12 -11.90
N THR A 43 1.83 -24.88 -10.91
CA THR A 43 2.62 -25.85 -10.15
C THR A 43 1.75 -27.05 -9.79
N ALA A 44 2.36 -28.18 -9.42
CA ALA A 44 1.64 -29.41 -9.08
C ALA A 44 0.84 -29.31 -7.77
N ASP A 45 1.32 -28.49 -6.82
CA ASP A 45 0.69 -28.29 -5.51
C ASP A 45 0.64 -26.78 -5.17
N PRO A 46 -0.32 -26.03 -5.76
CA PRO A 46 -0.37 -24.59 -5.60
C PRO A 46 -0.96 -24.20 -4.24
N VAL A 47 -0.13 -23.55 -3.41
CA VAL A 47 -0.57 -22.85 -2.19
C VAL A 47 -1.21 -21.49 -2.55
N PRO A 48 -2.51 -21.26 -2.26
CA PRO A 48 -3.14 -19.95 -2.44
C PRO A 48 -2.51 -18.90 -1.52
N GLY A 49 -2.34 -17.68 -2.03
CA GLY A 49 -1.56 -16.59 -1.43
C GLY A 49 -0.07 -16.60 -1.82
N ILE A 50 0.46 -17.72 -2.32
CA ILE A 50 1.85 -17.86 -2.78
C ILE A 50 1.89 -18.03 -4.29
N HIS A 51 1.21 -19.06 -4.80
CA HIS A 51 1.19 -19.39 -6.23
C HIS A 51 0.03 -18.69 -6.96
N GLU A 52 -1.02 -18.34 -6.25
CA GLU A 52 -2.14 -17.54 -6.72
C GLU A 52 -2.40 -16.42 -5.71
N GLY A 53 -2.66 -15.20 -6.16
CA GLY A 53 -3.01 -14.15 -5.21
C GLY A 53 -3.27 -12.80 -5.82
N THR A 54 -3.63 -11.86 -4.95
CA THR A 54 -3.82 -10.45 -5.26
C THR A 54 -3.19 -9.61 -4.16
N VAL A 55 -2.44 -8.58 -4.55
CA VAL A 55 -2.01 -7.52 -3.64
C VAL A 55 -2.70 -6.22 -4.04
N ASN A 56 -3.48 -5.64 -3.12
CA ASN A 56 -3.99 -4.28 -3.23
C ASN A 56 -3.11 -3.35 -2.39
N VAL A 57 -2.59 -2.30 -3.02
CA VAL A 57 -1.86 -1.23 -2.35
C VAL A 57 -2.75 0.00 -2.31
N VAL A 58 -2.99 0.53 -1.11
CA VAL A 58 -3.80 1.74 -0.89
C VAL A 58 -2.93 2.78 -0.22
N THR A 59 -2.91 4.00 -0.74
CA THR A 59 -2.31 5.16 -0.06
C THR A 59 -3.38 6.18 0.23
N LEU A 60 -3.60 6.46 1.52
CA LEU A 60 -4.53 7.47 2.01
C LEU A 60 -3.78 8.78 2.26
N LYS A 61 -4.09 9.83 1.49
CA LYS A 61 -3.44 11.14 1.58
C LYS A 61 -4.37 12.13 2.27
N HIS A 62 -3.94 12.63 3.42
CA HIS A 62 -4.62 13.70 4.14
C HIS A 62 -3.59 14.56 4.90
N GLY A 63 -3.26 15.75 4.40
CA GLY A 63 -2.19 16.57 4.98
C GLY A 63 -0.79 16.31 4.36
N PRO A 64 0.22 15.80 5.11
CA PRO A 64 1.60 15.65 4.60
C PRO A 64 1.68 14.89 3.26
N PRO A 65 2.71 15.15 2.42
CA PRO A 65 2.68 14.73 1.01
C PRO A 65 2.69 13.22 0.77
N GLN A 66 3.11 12.41 1.75
CA GLN A 66 3.32 10.97 1.56
C GLN A 66 2.06 10.13 1.85
N GLY A 67 1.24 10.52 2.83
CA GLY A 67 0.08 9.76 3.27
C GLY A 67 0.42 8.43 3.97
N VAL A 68 -0.62 7.66 4.30
CA VAL A 68 -0.50 6.32 4.91
C VAL A 68 -0.63 5.26 3.82
N LYS A 69 0.42 4.48 3.59
CA LYS A 69 0.40 3.35 2.65
C LYS A 69 0.06 2.05 3.39
N LEU A 70 -0.87 1.29 2.83
CA LEU A 70 -1.34 0.00 3.33
C LEU A 70 -1.29 -1.02 2.20
N VAL A 71 -1.01 -2.28 2.54
CA VAL A 71 -0.92 -3.40 1.62
C VAL A 71 -1.85 -4.51 2.09
N PHE A 72 -2.73 -4.98 1.22
CA PHE A 72 -3.65 -6.08 1.47
C PHE A 72 -3.32 -7.22 0.51
N TRP A 73 -2.81 -8.33 1.04
CA TRP A 73 -2.41 -9.50 0.28
C TRP A 73 -3.44 -10.61 0.48
N GLY A 74 -4.19 -10.93 -0.57
CA GLY A 74 -5.20 -11.97 -0.60
C GLY A 74 -4.74 -13.24 -1.31
N ASP A 75 -5.36 -14.36 -0.95
CA ASP A 75 -5.12 -15.70 -1.51
C ASP A 75 -6.01 -16.07 -2.70
N ARG A 76 -6.53 -15.06 -3.42
CA ARG A 76 -7.28 -15.21 -4.67
C ARG A 76 -6.78 -14.26 -5.71
N SER A 77 -6.79 -14.64 -6.99
CA SER A 77 -6.32 -13.80 -8.09
C SER A 77 -7.32 -12.74 -8.57
N SER A 78 -8.26 -12.34 -7.72
CA SER A 78 -9.21 -11.25 -8.01
C SER A 78 -9.44 -10.37 -6.79
N GLY A 79 -9.43 -9.06 -7.03
CA GLY A 79 -9.75 -8.06 -6.03
C GLY A 79 -9.94 -6.69 -6.67
N LYS A 80 -10.65 -5.82 -5.98
CA LYS A 80 -10.88 -4.44 -6.40
C LYS A 80 -10.80 -3.51 -5.19
N SER A 81 -10.36 -2.28 -5.41
CA SER A 81 -10.38 -1.24 -4.39
C SER A 81 -10.60 0.14 -5.00
N HIS A 82 -11.30 0.98 -4.26
CA HIS A 82 -11.65 2.34 -4.62
C HIS A 82 -11.71 3.21 -3.37
N GLY A 83 -11.44 4.50 -3.51
CA GLY A 83 -11.48 5.40 -2.36
C GLY A 83 -11.80 6.83 -2.72
N SER A 84 -12.05 7.61 -1.69
CA SER A 84 -12.38 9.01 -1.75
C SER A 84 -11.62 9.78 -0.68
N GLY A 85 -11.29 11.04 -0.98
CA GLY A 85 -10.59 11.95 -0.07
C GLY A 85 -11.39 13.22 0.12
N SER A 86 -11.28 13.83 1.29
CA SER A 86 -11.94 15.10 1.62
C SER A 86 -11.05 15.96 2.54
N ALA A 87 -11.54 17.15 2.87
CA ALA A 87 -10.88 18.03 3.83
C ALA A 87 -10.86 17.51 5.27
N THR A 88 -11.60 16.43 5.59
CA THR A 88 -11.68 15.86 6.95
C THR A 88 -10.99 14.49 7.08
N GLY A 89 -10.43 13.96 5.99
CA GLY A 89 -9.76 12.66 5.97
C GLY A 89 -9.73 12.03 4.59
N ALA A 90 -9.20 10.82 4.51
CA ALA A 90 -9.27 9.97 3.32
C ALA A 90 -9.68 8.56 3.71
N SER A 91 -10.50 7.92 2.87
CA SER A 91 -10.98 6.56 3.10
C SER A 91 -11.02 5.75 1.82
N ALA A 92 -10.69 4.46 1.91
CA ALA A 92 -10.79 3.52 0.82
C ALA A 92 -11.48 2.23 1.28
N GLU A 93 -12.14 1.59 0.34
CA GLU A 93 -12.80 0.30 0.50
C GLU A 93 -12.36 -0.63 -0.62
N GLY A 94 -12.33 -1.93 -0.34
CA GLY A 94 -12.02 -2.94 -1.33
C GLY A 94 -12.49 -4.32 -0.93
N GLU A 95 -12.45 -5.22 -1.90
CA GLU A 95 -12.95 -6.59 -1.77
C GLU A 95 -11.95 -7.56 -2.41
N LEU A 96 -11.74 -8.72 -1.78
CA LEU A 96 -11.20 -9.92 -2.41
C LEU A 96 -12.37 -10.70 -3.00
N LEU A 97 -12.21 -11.19 -4.23
CA LEU A 97 -13.29 -11.79 -5.01
C LEU A 97 -12.94 -13.22 -5.43
N GLU A 98 -13.97 -14.06 -5.54
CA GLU A 98 -13.92 -15.37 -6.20
C GLU A 98 -15.15 -15.50 -7.11
N ALA A 99 -14.93 -15.80 -8.40
CA ALA A 99 -15.99 -15.81 -9.41
C ALA A 99 -16.89 -14.55 -9.40
N GLY A 100 -16.33 -13.39 -9.03
CA GLY A 100 -17.04 -12.11 -8.93
C GLY A 100 -17.83 -11.90 -7.62
N GLN A 101 -17.87 -12.88 -6.72
CA GLN A 101 -18.49 -12.75 -5.40
C GLN A 101 -17.46 -12.30 -4.35
N PRO A 102 -17.82 -11.41 -3.42
CA PRO A 102 -16.92 -10.97 -2.36
C PRO A 102 -16.70 -12.07 -1.32
N LEU A 103 -15.43 -12.42 -1.08
CA LEU A 103 -15.02 -13.35 -0.03
C LEU A 103 -14.50 -12.64 1.22
N ALA A 104 -13.90 -11.46 1.04
CA ALA A 104 -13.48 -10.61 2.15
C ALA A 104 -13.56 -9.15 1.73
N LYS A 105 -13.93 -8.28 2.66
CA LYS A 105 -14.03 -6.84 2.50
C LYS A 105 -13.08 -6.15 3.46
N PHE A 106 -12.46 -5.08 2.97
CA PHE A 106 -11.64 -4.20 3.78
C PHE A 106 -12.05 -2.74 3.60
N ARG A 107 -11.93 -1.98 4.67
CA ARG A 107 -12.09 -0.53 4.71
C ARG A 107 -10.91 0.05 5.45
N CYS A 108 -10.37 1.16 4.99
CA CYS A 108 -9.34 1.89 5.69
C CYS A 108 -9.62 3.39 5.65
N GLU A 109 -9.32 4.08 6.74
CA GLU A 109 -9.53 5.53 6.84
C GLU A 109 -8.41 6.18 7.64
N THR A 110 -8.06 7.41 7.25
CA THR A 110 -7.13 8.28 7.98
C THR A 110 -7.78 9.64 8.20
N LYS A 111 -7.53 10.23 9.37
CA LYS A 111 -7.96 11.59 9.74
C LYS A 111 -6.81 12.59 9.80
N ASN A 112 -5.56 12.13 9.70
CA ASN A 112 -4.36 12.97 9.86
C ASN A 112 -3.26 12.68 8.82
N GLY A 113 -3.45 11.67 7.97
CA GLY A 113 -2.49 11.22 6.96
C GLY A 113 -1.22 10.57 7.50
N THR A 114 -1.16 10.27 8.80
CA THR A 114 0.00 9.63 9.46
C THR A 114 -0.33 8.25 9.99
N ASP A 115 -1.55 8.03 10.47
CA ASP A 115 -2.07 6.72 10.85
C ASP A 115 -3.41 6.45 10.18
N ALA A 116 -3.79 5.18 10.11
CA ALA A 116 -5.04 4.73 9.59
C ALA A 116 -5.67 3.67 10.49
N THR A 117 -6.99 3.68 10.54
CA THR A 117 -7.79 2.58 11.07
C THR A 117 -8.19 1.70 9.90
N ILE A 118 -7.98 0.39 10.05
CA ILE A 118 -8.30 -0.62 9.04
C ILE A 118 -9.38 -1.52 9.63
N THR A 119 -10.38 -1.87 8.85
CA THR A 119 -11.38 -2.88 9.18
C THR A 119 -11.37 -3.95 8.10
N ILE A 120 -11.19 -5.22 8.47
CA ILE A 120 -11.26 -6.37 7.56
C ILE A 120 -12.27 -7.35 8.14
N GLU A 121 -13.36 -7.64 7.43
CA GLU A 121 -14.42 -8.53 7.93
C GLU A 121 -14.89 -8.19 9.36
N GLY A 122 -15.04 -6.90 9.65
CA GLY A 122 -15.46 -6.40 10.97
C GLY A 122 -14.38 -6.39 12.05
N GLN A 123 -13.18 -6.95 11.80
CA GLN A 123 -12.04 -6.85 12.70
C GLN A 123 -11.30 -5.53 12.49
N THR A 124 -11.00 -4.80 13.55
CA THR A 124 -10.35 -3.48 13.49
C THR A 124 -8.87 -3.57 13.85
N PHE A 125 -8.03 -2.88 13.08
CA PHE A 125 -6.58 -2.80 13.22
C PHE A 125 -6.10 -1.33 13.18
N ASP A 126 -4.99 -1.03 13.85
CA ASP A 126 -4.27 0.24 13.72
C ASP A 126 -3.02 0.05 12.85
N SER A 127 -2.85 0.90 11.84
CA SER A 127 -1.67 0.95 10.96
C SER A 127 -0.32 1.03 11.69
N LYS A 128 -0.28 1.50 12.96
CA LYS A 128 0.93 1.61 13.79
C LYS A 128 1.52 0.24 14.15
N ASP A 129 0.68 -0.78 14.22
CA ASP A 129 1.08 -2.15 14.54
C ASP A 129 1.59 -2.90 13.31
N GLY A 130 1.33 -2.36 12.12
CA GLY A 130 1.79 -2.89 10.85
C GLY A 130 0.95 -2.39 9.68
N SER A 131 1.48 -2.49 8.47
CA SER A 131 0.85 -1.91 7.28
C SER A 131 0.68 -2.94 6.15
N LEU A 132 1.06 -4.19 6.39
CA LEU A 132 0.75 -5.33 5.51
C LEU A 132 -0.27 -6.23 6.21
N PHE A 133 -1.35 -6.54 5.52
CA PHE A 133 -2.41 -7.43 5.97
C PHE A 133 -2.47 -8.62 5.04
N LEU A 134 -2.14 -9.80 5.56
CA LEU A 134 -2.33 -11.07 4.87
C LEU A 134 -3.75 -11.56 5.16
N ILE A 135 -4.48 -11.94 4.11
CA ILE A 135 -5.88 -12.32 4.18
C ILE A 135 -6.04 -13.66 3.47
N SER A 136 -6.42 -14.70 4.22
CA SER A 136 -6.83 -15.97 3.62
C SER A 136 -8.34 -16.14 3.68
N THR A 137 -8.92 -16.56 2.56
CA THR A 137 -10.37 -16.76 2.37
C THR A 137 -10.74 -18.24 2.17
N GLN A 138 -9.81 -19.15 2.48
CA GLN A 138 -9.98 -20.58 2.27
C GLN A 138 -10.90 -21.27 3.29
N ASP A 139 -11.06 -20.69 4.48
CA ASP A 139 -11.97 -21.17 5.52
C ASP A 139 -13.33 -20.42 5.44
N ASP A 140 -14.31 -20.79 6.25
CA ASP A 140 -15.62 -20.11 6.28
C ASP A 140 -15.55 -18.67 6.79
N LYS A 141 -14.54 -18.39 7.61
CA LYS A 141 -14.23 -17.03 8.08
C LYS A 141 -12.83 -16.64 7.62
N PRO A 142 -12.66 -15.46 6.98
CA PRO A 142 -11.35 -15.02 6.57
C PRO A 142 -10.38 -14.91 7.74
N GLN A 143 -9.20 -15.49 7.56
CA GLN A 143 -8.09 -15.36 8.49
C GLN A 143 -7.27 -14.14 8.12
N VAL A 144 -6.88 -13.34 9.12
CA VAL A 144 -6.13 -12.09 8.90
C VAL A 144 -4.89 -12.08 9.78
N LYS A 145 -3.74 -11.74 9.20
CA LYS A 145 -2.48 -11.49 9.93
C LYS A 145 -1.91 -10.14 9.53
N GLN A 146 -1.69 -9.28 10.53
CA GLN A 146 -1.03 -7.99 10.34
C GLN A 146 0.48 -8.14 10.54
N LEU A 147 1.26 -7.62 9.59
CA LEU A 147 2.72 -7.63 9.62
C LEU A 147 3.27 -6.20 9.61
N LYS A 148 4.32 -6.01 10.41
CA LYS A 148 5.07 -4.75 10.48
C LYS A 148 6.20 -4.79 9.46
N ILE A 149 6.01 -4.08 8.35
CA ILE A 149 7.00 -3.96 7.28
C ILE A 149 7.22 -2.50 6.90
N ASP A 150 8.34 -2.21 6.24
CA ASP A 150 8.55 -0.93 5.56
C ASP A 150 7.82 -0.95 4.20
N VAL A 151 6.56 -0.49 4.20
CA VAL A 151 5.71 -0.46 2.99
C VAL A 151 6.24 0.46 1.88
N ASN A 152 7.20 1.34 2.16
CA ASN A 152 7.85 2.12 1.12
C ASN A 152 8.83 1.29 0.30
N LYS A 153 9.33 0.18 0.86
CA LYS A 153 10.19 -0.81 0.19
C LYS A 153 9.42 -2.02 -0.32
N PHE A 154 8.11 -2.07 -0.09
CA PHE A 154 7.28 -3.18 -0.58
C PHE A 154 7.33 -3.23 -2.12
N PRO A 155 7.56 -4.42 -2.71
CA PRO A 155 7.69 -4.55 -4.16
C PRO A 155 6.42 -4.14 -4.90
N THR A 156 6.59 -3.57 -6.08
CA THR A 156 5.48 -3.14 -6.95
C THR A 156 5.35 -3.96 -8.22
N GLN A 157 6.38 -4.76 -8.55
CA GLN A 157 6.40 -5.63 -9.73
C GLN A 157 5.93 -7.04 -9.34
N THR A 158 5.13 -7.67 -10.21
CA THR A 158 4.58 -9.01 -9.97
C THR A 158 5.65 -10.03 -9.62
N GLN A 159 6.76 -10.08 -10.35
CA GLN A 159 7.84 -11.04 -10.10
C GLN A 159 8.46 -10.84 -8.72
N GLN A 160 8.66 -9.59 -8.29
CA GLN A 160 9.23 -9.28 -6.99
C GLN A 160 8.24 -9.59 -5.85
N ILE A 161 6.94 -9.35 -6.07
CA ILE A 161 5.89 -9.74 -5.12
C ILE A 161 5.84 -11.26 -4.98
N GLN A 162 5.91 -12.02 -6.08
CA GLN A 162 5.94 -13.48 -6.04
C GLN A 162 7.17 -14.05 -5.31
N GLN A 163 8.32 -13.35 -5.38
CA GLN A 163 9.55 -13.73 -4.68
C GLN A 163 9.57 -13.28 -3.21
N TYR A 164 8.72 -12.31 -2.83
CA TYR A 164 8.69 -11.74 -1.49
C TYR A 164 8.60 -12.77 -0.35
N PRO A 165 7.79 -13.86 -0.45
CA PRO A 165 7.70 -14.86 0.62
C PRO A 165 8.99 -15.66 0.85
N GLU A 166 9.96 -15.64 -0.07
CA GLU A 166 11.25 -16.32 0.10
C GLU A 166 12.17 -15.56 1.07
N ASP A 167 12.08 -14.23 1.10
CA ASP A 167 12.80 -13.37 2.05
C ASP A 167 11.97 -13.07 3.31
N HIS A 168 10.66 -13.36 3.28
CA HIS A 168 9.69 -13.10 4.34
C HIS A 168 8.92 -14.37 4.72
N PRO A 169 9.55 -15.30 5.46
CA PRO A 169 8.98 -16.61 5.77
C PRO A 169 7.64 -16.52 6.49
N GLU A 170 7.38 -15.47 7.26
CA GLU A 170 6.12 -15.24 7.95
C GLU A 170 4.90 -15.10 7.02
N VAL A 171 5.13 -14.72 5.75
CA VAL A 171 4.12 -14.66 4.69
C VAL A 171 3.83 -16.07 4.16
N LYS A 172 4.89 -16.81 3.84
CA LYS A 172 4.82 -18.20 3.38
C LYS A 172 4.14 -19.09 4.41
N GLU A 173 4.57 -19.00 5.66
CA GLU A 173 4.01 -19.74 6.80
C GLU A 173 2.52 -19.48 6.98
N PHE A 174 2.08 -18.22 6.90
CA PHE A 174 0.67 -17.86 7.05
C PHE A 174 -0.20 -18.56 6.01
N PHE A 175 0.15 -18.44 4.73
CA PHE A 175 -0.66 -19.02 3.64
C PHE A 175 -0.57 -20.55 3.59
N THR A 176 0.60 -21.14 3.86
CA THR A 176 0.74 -22.61 3.96
C THR A 176 -0.04 -23.17 5.15
N ALA A 177 -0.07 -22.48 6.29
CA ALA A 177 -0.87 -22.90 7.44
C ALA A 177 -2.38 -22.84 7.13
N ALA A 178 -2.84 -21.72 6.58
CA ALA A 178 -4.24 -21.54 6.19
C ALA A 178 -4.68 -22.60 5.17
N HIS A 179 -3.83 -22.87 4.17
CA HIS A 179 -4.10 -23.90 3.15
C HIS A 179 -4.23 -25.30 3.75
N ARG A 180 -3.29 -25.70 4.63
CA ARG A 180 -3.37 -26.99 5.33
C ARG A 180 -4.61 -27.11 6.21
N GLN A 181 -4.98 -26.04 6.90
CA GLN A 181 -6.17 -26.02 7.75
C GLN A 181 -7.45 -26.22 6.92
N ALA A 182 -7.57 -25.53 5.78
CA ALA A 182 -8.72 -25.69 4.89
C ALA A 182 -8.79 -27.10 4.28
N ALA A 183 -7.64 -27.70 3.94
CA ALA A 183 -7.59 -29.08 3.47
C ALA A 183 -7.97 -30.10 4.56
N ALA A 184 -7.69 -29.81 5.82
CA ALA A 184 -8.06 -30.66 6.95
C ALA A 184 -9.54 -30.56 7.34
N ASN A 185 -10.17 -29.41 7.06
CA ASN A 185 -11.56 -29.13 7.36
C ASN A 185 -12.29 -28.67 6.10
N PRO A 186 -12.54 -29.58 5.13
CA PRO A 186 -13.23 -29.20 3.90
C PRO A 186 -14.62 -28.66 4.25
N PRO A 187 -15.07 -27.56 3.59
CA PRO A 187 -16.38 -26.98 3.88
C PRO A 187 -17.48 -28.01 3.66
N GLU A 188 -18.29 -28.27 4.69
CA GLU A 188 -19.46 -29.14 4.61
C GLU A 188 -20.53 -28.46 3.74
N HIS A 189 -20.57 -28.81 2.45
CA HIS A 189 -21.56 -28.37 1.45
C HIS A 189 -21.59 -26.85 1.16
N ARG A 190 -20.83 -26.41 0.14
CA ARG A 190 -21.08 -25.17 -0.62
C ARG A 190 -21.72 -25.48 -1.97
#